data_AF-A0A1G0HEJ9-F1
#
_entry.id   AF-A0A1G0HEJ9-F1
#
_cell.length_a   1.000
_cell.length_b   1.000
_cell.length_c   1.000
_cell.angle_alpha   90.00
_cell.angle_beta   90.00
_cell.angle_gamma   90.00
#
_symmetry.space_group_name_H-M   'P 1'
#
loop_
_entity.id
_entity.type
_entity.pdbx_description
1 polymer ?
#
loop_
_entity_poly.entity_id
_entity_poly.type
_entity_poly.pdbx_seq_one_letter_code
_entity_poly.pdbx_strand_id
1 'polypeptide(L)'
;MFKVFLAAIFAFVLVPCALADSMISISRLGCSMLDVNGNYDFRSNMIQVTAYDNEGIACLTDVVNHSGKRVHWDNKNTGYLCNTQFGSTDDWYEEIGPTGHVTLMCNRKHN
;
A
#
# COMPACT_ATOMS: atom_id res chain seq x y z
N MET A 1 8.33 14.58 -68.81
CA MET A 1 9.30 15.28 -67.96
C MET A 1 8.55 16.05 -66.89
N PHE A 2 8.84 15.74 -65.61
CA PHE A 2 8.85 16.60 -64.41
C PHE A 2 7.59 17.42 -64.06
N LYS A 3 7.07 17.48 -62.82
CA LYS A 3 7.40 16.88 -61.52
C LYS A 3 6.21 17.25 -60.61
N VAL A 4 5.59 16.26 -59.97
CA VAL A 4 4.64 16.48 -58.88
C VAL A 4 5.47 16.65 -57.60
N PHE A 5 5.37 17.79 -56.92
CA PHE A 5 5.84 17.93 -55.55
C PHE A 5 4.63 18.10 -54.64
N LEU A 6 4.14 16.97 -54.11
CA LEU A 6 3.32 16.96 -52.91
C LEU A 6 4.20 17.44 -51.74
N ALA A 7 3.86 18.58 -51.17
CA ALA A 7 4.41 19.02 -49.89
C ALA A 7 3.79 18.16 -48.78
N ALA A 8 4.57 17.24 -48.20
CA ALA A 8 4.16 16.45 -47.05
C ALA A 8 4.27 17.32 -45.78
N ILE A 9 3.13 17.78 -45.27
CA ILE A 9 3.04 18.43 -43.96
C ILE A 9 3.18 17.32 -42.90
N PHE A 10 4.35 17.21 -42.30
CA PHE A 10 4.58 16.35 -41.13
C PHE A 10 3.95 17.03 -39.91
N ALA A 11 2.69 16.69 -39.62
CA ALA A 11 2.08 17.01 -38.34
C ALA A 11 2.76 16.16 -37.25
N PHE A 12 3.63 16.77 -36.46
CA PHE A 12 4.14 16.17 -35.23
C PHE A 12 2.97 16.06 -34.25
N VAL A 13 2.32 14.90 -34.23
CA VAL A 13 1.33 14.55 -33.21
C VAL A 13 2.11 14.39 -31.91
N LEU A 14 2.10 15.43 -31.07
CA LEU A 14 2.48 15.32 -29.66
C LEU A 14 1.44 14.39 -29.02
N VAL A 15 1.73 13.09 -29.00
CA VAL A 15 1.01 12.14 -28.17
C VAL A 15 1.40 12.50 -26.74
N PRO A 16 0.50 13.00 -25.88
CA PRO A 16 0.80 13.07 -24.46
C PRO A 16 1.06 11.65 -24.00
N CYS A 17 2.30 11.37 -23.57
CA CYS A 17 2.59 10.16 -22.83
C CYS A 17 1.61 10.10 -21.65
N ALA A 18 0.71 9.13 -21.67
CA ALA A 18 -0.09 8.81 -20.51
C ALA A 18 0.86 8.59 -19.33
N LEU A 19 0.68 9.35 -18.26
CA LEU A 19 1.28 9.05 -16.96
C LEU A 19 0.81 7.64 -16.58
N ALA A 20 1.73 6.69 -16.52
CA ALA A 20 1.43 5.32 -16.16
C ALA A 20 0.72 5.29 -14.79
N ASP A 21 -0.43 4.62 -14.74
CA ASP A 21 -1.23 4.43 -13.54
C ASP A 21 -0.42 3.81 -12.39
N SER A 22 -0.68 4.24 -11.16
CA SER A 22 -0.21 3.56 -9.96
C SER A 22 -0.80 2.14 -9.92
N MET A 23 0.02 1.14 -10.23
CA MET A 23 -0.42 -0.25 -10.26
C MET A 23 -0.67 -0.77 -8.83
N ILE A 24 -1.91 -1.14 -8.50
CA ILE A 24 -2.22 -1.75 -7.21
C ILE A 24 -2.11 -3.26 -7.36
N SER A 25 -1.25 -3.89 -6.57
CA SER A 25 -1.21 -5.35 -6.42
C SER A 25 -2.02 -5.75 -5.20
N ILE A 26 -2.97 -6.66 -5.39
CA ILE A 26 -3.74 -7.27 -4.30
C ILE A 26 -3.33 -8.74 -4.21
N SER A 27 -2.82 -9.15 -3.05
CA SER A 27 -2.45 -10.53 -2.79
C SER A 27 -3.03 -11.02 -1.46
N ARG A 28 -3.12 -12.35 -1.32
CA ARG A 28 -3.49 -13.02 -0.06
C ARG A 28 -2.24 -13.59 0.60
N LEU A 29 -1.38 -12.71 1.08
CA LEU A 29 -0.22 -13.07 1.89
C LEU A 29 -0.56 -12.85 3.37
N GLY A 30 0.39 -13.22 4.24
CA GLY A 30 0.28 -12.92 5.67
C GLY A 30 1.04 -11.64 6.02
N CYS A 31 0.50 -10.89 6.98
CA CYS A 31 1.15 -9.74 7.59
C CYS A 31 1.26 -10.01 9.10
N SER A 32 2.35 -9.52 9.69
CA SER A 32 2.51 -9.52 11.14
C SER A 32 1.77 -8.31 11.69
N MET A 33 0.70 -8.57 12.43
CA MET A 33 -0.18 -7.56 13.00
C MET A 33 -0.18 -7.65 14.53
N LEU A 34 -0.82 -6.71 15.19
CA LEU A 34 -1.05 -6.77 16.63
C LEU A 34 -2.52 -7.08 16.94
N ASP A 35 -2.77 -7.81 18.01
CA ASP A 35 -4.13 -7.97 18.51
C ASP A 35 -4.58 -6.72 19.30
N VAL A 36 -5.83 -6.73 19.77
CA VAL A 36 -6.39 -5.66 20.61
C VAL A 36 -5.62 -5.40 21.91
N ASN A 37 -4.76 -6.32 22.32
CA ASN A 37 -3.94 -6.23 23.54
C ASN A 37 -2.46 -5.93 23.24
N GLY A 38 -2.07 -5.80 21.96
CA GLY A 38 -0.70 -5.52 21.56
C GLY A 38 0.19 -6.77 21.42
N ASN A 39 -0.37 -7.97 21.34
CA ASN A 39 0.39 -9.19 21.06
C ASN A 39 0.53 -9.41 19.56
N TYR A 40 1.67 -9.92 19.11
CA TYR A 40 1.85 -10.31 17.70
C TYR A 40 0.87 -11.41 17.29
N ASP A 41 0.20 -11.17 16.18
CA ASP A 41 -0.72 -12.09 15.53
C ASP A 41 -0.39 -12.16 14.04
N PHE A 42 0.11 -13.31 13.60
CA PHE A 42 0.37 -13.57 12.19
C PHE A 42 -0.85 -14.23 11.57
N ARG A 43 -1.52 -13.50 10.70
CA ARG A 43 -2.72 -13.99 10.02
C ARG A 43 -2.39 -14.32 8.58
N SER A 44 -2.71 -15.55 8.15
CA SER A 44 -2.66 -15.94 6.74
C SER A 44 -4.03 -15.71 6.10
N ASN A 45 -4.05 -15.25 4.84
CA ASN A 45 -5.26 -14.87 4.06
C ASN A 45 -5.79 -13.44 4.26
N MET A 46 -4.92 -12.46 4.51
CA MET A 46 -5.34 -11.06 4.57
C MET A 46 -5.34 -10.42 3.19
N ILE A 47 -6.12 -9.35 3.01
CA ILE A 47 -6.03 -8.54 1.79
C ILE A 47 -4.83 -7.63 1.97
N GLN A 48 -3.73 -7.98 1.31
CA GLN A 48 -2.58 -7.10 1.21
C GLN A 48 -2.74 -6.25 -0.04
N VAL A 49 -2.69 -4.94 0.12
CA VAL A 49 -2.72 -3.95 -0.96
C VAL A 49 -1.34 -3.29 -1.02
N THR A 50 -0.71 -3.33 -2.18
CA THR A 50 0.56 -2.64 -2.45
C THR A 50 0.35 -1.67 -3.59
N ALA A 51 0.59 -0.38 -3.34
CA ALA A 51 0.63 0.62 -4.41
C ALA A 51 2.01 0.62 -5.08
N TYR A 52 2.08 0.55 -6.42
CA TYR A 52 3.33 0.47 -7.18
C TYR A 52 4.14 1.77 -7.24
N ASP A 53 3.55 2.91 -6.86
CA ASP A 53 4.32 4.12 -6.57
C ASP A 53 5.26 3.94 -5.36
N ASN A 54 5.17 2.78 -4.67
CA ASN A 54 6.03 2.33 -3.59
C ASN A 54 5.87 3.14 -2.31
N GLU A 55 4.70 3.70 -2.07
CA GLU A 55 4.46 4.50 -0.87
C GLU A 55 4.19 3.63 0.37
N GLY A 56 3.76 2.36 0.21
CA GLY A 56 3.61 1.45 1.33
C GLY A 56 2.88 0.13 1.04
N ILE A 57 2.69 -0.65 2.10
CA ILE A 57 1.89 -1.88 2.13
C ILE A 57 0.75 -1.69 3.12
N ALA A 58 -0.49 -1.91 2.69
CA ALA A 58 -1.64 -2.00 3.57
C ALA A 58 -2.08 -3.46 3.75
N CYS A 59 -2.42 -3.85 4.97
CA CYS A 59 -3.04 -5.13 5.27
C CYS A 59 -4.40 -4.90 5.94
N LEU A 60 -5.43 -5.54 5.37
CA LEU A 60 -6.81 -5.42 5.81
C LEU A 60 -7.33 -6.78 6.27
N THR A 61 -7.93 -6.82 7.46
CA THR A 61 -8.53 -8.03 8.05
C THR A 61 -9.60 -7.65 9.07
N ASP A 62 -10.34 -8.64 9.55
CA ASP A 62 -11.24 -8.52 10.70
C ASP A 62 -10.69 -9.31 11.90
N VAL A 63 -10.87 -8.74 13.09
CA VAL A 63 -10.58 -9.36 14.39
C VAL A 63 -11.77 -9.18 15.33
N VAL A 64 -11.82 -9.95 16.42
CA VAL A 64 -12.85 -9.74 17.44
C VAL A 64 -12.40 -8.63 18.39
N ASN A 65 -13.19 -7.56 18.50
CA ASN A 65 -12.95 -6.46 19.44
C ASN A 65 -14.13 -6.30 20.41
N HIS A 66 -14.06 -6.96 21.57
CA HIS A 66 -15.12 -6.89 22.58
C HIS A 66 -15.18 -5.56 23.33
N SER A 67 -14.14 -4.72 23.23
CA SER A 67 -14.10 -3.44 23.94
C SER A 67 -15.03 -2.39 23.33
N GLY A 68 -15.38 -2.53 22.04
CA GLY A 68 -16.10 -1.51 21.28
C GLY A 68 -15.32 -0.20 21.10
N LYS A 69 -14.03 -0.17 21.43
CA LYS A 69 -13.17 1.01 21.32
C LYS A 69 -12.20 0.86 20.15
N ARG A 70 -11.78 1.98 19.58
CA ARG A 70 -10.67 2.00 18.62
C ARG A 70 -9.36 1.74 19.36
N VAL A 71 -8.51 0.90 18.79
CA VAL A 71 -7.12 0.66 19.24
C VAL A 71 -6.17 1.15 18.14
N HIS A 72 -5.06 1.74 18.55
CA HIS A 72 -4.03 2.27 17.66
C HIS A 72 -2.66 1.74 18.11
N TRP A 73 -1.92 1.16 17.18
CA TRP A 73 -0.55 0.72 17.36
C TRP A 73 0.37 1.41 16.36
N ASP A 74 1.57 1.76 16.79
CA ASP A 74 2.64 2.28 15.95
C ASP A 74 4.01 2.02 16.58
N ASN A 75 5.08 2.44 15.91
CA ASN A 75 6.43 2.30 16.46
C ASN A 75 6.61 3.05 17.80
N LYS A 76 5.94 4.19 17.99
CA LYS A 76 6.13 5.03 19.21
C LYS A 76 5.60 4.33 20.45
N ASN A 77 4.50 3.58 20.34
CA ASN A 77 3.88 2.90 21.47
C ASN A 77 4.27 1.42 21.62
N THR A 78 4.88 0.80 20.61
CA THR A 78 5.29 -0.63 20.67
C THR A 78 6.80 -0.86 20.56
N GLY A 79 7.54 0.06 19.92
CA GLY A 79 8.94 -0.14 19.55
C GLY A 79 9.15 -1.11 18.37
N TYR A 80 8.09 -1.61 17.75
CA TYR A 80 8.17 -2.58 16.66
C TYR A 80 8.42 -1.92 15.30
N LEU A 81 9.07 -2.68 14.42
CA LEU A 81 9.25 -2.31 13.01
C LEU A 81 8.26 -3.10 12.16
N CYS A 82 7.69 -2.45 11.14
CA CYS A 82 6.97 -3.19 10.12
C CYS A 82 7.93 -3.73 9.07
N ASN A 83 7.81 -5.02 8.74
CA ASN A 83 8.62 -5.66 7.72
C ASN A 83 7.84 -5.73 6.40
N THR A 84 8.42 -5.15 5.35
CA THR A 84 7.85 -5.15 4.00
C THR A 84 8.82 -5.83 3.03
N GLN A 85 8.35 -6.13 1.82
CA GLN A 85 9.23 -6.57 0.73
C GLN A 85 10.29 -5.54 0.31
N PHE A 86 10.18 -4.30 0.78
CA PHE A 86 11.12 -3.21 0.53
C PHE A 86 12.11 -2.99 1.70
N GLY A 87 12.00 -3.76 2.78
CA GLY A 87 12.77 -3.60 4.01
C GLY A 87 11.91 -3.29 5.24
N SER A 88 12.57 -3.09 6.37
CA SER A 88 11.91 -2.74 7.64
C SER A 88 11.69 -1.22 7.72
N THR A 89 10.55 -0.79 8.27
CA THR A 89 10.19 0.62 8.48
C THR A 89 9.69 0.86 9.91
N ASP A 90 10.05 2.00 10.48
CA ASP A 90 9.50 2.55 11.73
C ASP A 90 8.28 3.45 11.47
N ASP A 91 8.03 3.81 10.21
CA ASP A 91 6.84 4.55 9.78
C ASP A 91 5.73 3.57 9.41
N TRP A 92 4.93 3.24 10.40
CA TRP A 92 3.76 2.38 10.24
C TRP A 92 2.72 2.70 11.31
N TYR A 93 1.48 2.32 11.05
CA TYR A 93 0.42 2.30 12.04
C TYR A 93 -0.53 1.13 11.81
N GLU A 94 -1.18 0.68 12.87
CA GLU A 94 -2.29 -0.26 12.82
C GLU A 94 -3.48 0.30 13.59
N GLU A 95 -4.65 0.32 12.96
CA GLU A 95 -5.90 0.69 13.61
C GLU A 95 -6.85 -0.49 13.66
N ILE A 96 -7.35 -0.81 14.86
CA ILE A 96 -8.45 -1.75 15.07
C ILE A 96 -9.70 -0.96 15.42
N GLY A 97 -10.71 -0.99 14.55
CA GLY A 97 -11.97 -0.30 14.75
C GLY A 97 -12.84 -0.92 15.85
N PRO A 98 -13.89 -0.19 16.31
CA PRO A 98 -14.85 -0.70 17.31
C PRO A 98 -15.50 -2.03 16.95
N THR A 99 -15.72 -2.28 15.65
CA THR A 99 -16.33 -3.49 15.12
C THR A 99 -15.32 -4.57 14.74
N GLY A 100 -14.02 -4.30 14.94
CA GLY A 100 -12.96 -5.25 14.65
C GLY A 100 -12.34 -5.17 13.25
N HIS A 101 -12.74 -4.23 12.41
CA HIS A 101 -12.03 -3.96 11.15
C HIS A 101 -10.64 -3.44 11.43
N VAL A 102 -9.62 -4.10 10.89
CA VAL A 102 -8.22 -3.73 11.09
C VAL A 102 -7.59 -3.23 9.81
N THR A 103 -6.82 -2.17 9.93
CA THR A 103 -5.96 -1.65 8.87
C THR A 103 -4.55 -1.48 9.43
N LEU A 104 -3.61 -2.28 8.94
CA LEU A 104 -2.17 -2.04 9.10
C LEU A 104 -1.68 -1.31 7.85
N MET A 105 -0.95 -0.22 8.03
CA MET A 105 -0.24 0.48 6.97
C MET A 105 1.24 0.58 7.32
N CYS A 106 2.09 0.10 6.41
CA CYS A 106 3.54 0.18 6.52
C CYS A 106 4.07 1.05 5.40
N ASN A 107 4.49 2.26 5.75
CA ASN A 107 4.97 3.24 4.80
C ASN A 107 6.43 2.96 4.45
N ARG A 108 6.78 3.15 3.17
CA ARG A 108 8.19 3.04 2.78
C ARG A 108 8.96 4.21 3.40
N LYS A 109 10.06 3.91 4.10
CA LYS A 109 10.96 4.97 4.57
C LYS A 109 11.61 5.65 3.37
N HIS A 110 11.37 6.95 3.20
CA HIS A 110 12.09 7.77 2.23
C HIS A 110 13.39 8.23 2.90
N ASN A 111 14.54 7.74 2.39
CA ASN A 111 15.86 8.24 2.77
C ASN A 111 16.17 9.54 2.03
#